data_AF-A0AAN7D3T5-F1
#
_entry.id   AF-A0AAN7D3T5-F1
#
_cell.length_a   1.000
_cell.length_b   1.000
_cell.length_c   1.000
_cell.angle_alpha   90.00
_cell.angle_beta   90.00
_cell.angle_gamma   90.00
#
_symmetry.space_group_name_H-M   'P 1'
#
loop_
_entity.id
_entity.type
_entity.pdbx_description
1 polymer ?
#
loop_
_entity_poly.entity_id
_entity_poly.type
_entity_poly.pdbx_seq_one_letter_code
_entity_poly.pdbx_strand_id
1 'polypeptide(L)'
;MSQEEANKKRKLDQTIKGPFDQLKIADDQALKDIQQRSTCPTCKKTVKYFCYKCHKVVGMERSTLPSVKLPVHLDVIKHHKELDGKSTAIHAKIIAQDDVDIHTWPEVPDFTDPERTLLLFPGPSAKQLTDIPRESFDRIVVIDGTWIQAKQITNNTPILKKMQRVTIAPRKTHFWRFQNVDDQHLATIEAIYYLYREFGETYEAPYDGKYDNLMFYYKFFYNLIQSTYQAQKSAKFSHRHQQKDYIKYRQDGKKEKDKEENSKPTS
;
A
#
# COMPACT_ATOMS: atom_id res chain seq x y z
N MET A 1 -0.26 -33.65 -16.83
CA MET A 1 -0.64 -32.22 -16.85
C MET A 1 0.61 -31.42 -17.14
N SER A 2 0.70 -30.82 -18.33
CA SER A 2 1.95 -30.21 -18.80
C SER A 2 2.19 -28.86 -18.13
N GLN A 3 3.47 -28.49 -17.98
CA GLN A 3 3.91 -27.22 -17.38
C GLN A 3 3.36 -25.99 -18.14
N GLU A 4 2.97 -26.16 -19.41
CA GLU A 4 2.30 -25.16 -20.24
C GLU A 4 0.87 -24.82 -19.79
N GLU A 5 0.09 -25.81 -19.32
CA GLU A 5 -1.28 -25.60 -18.88
C GLU A 5 -1.36 -24.85 -17.55
N ALA A 6 -0.36 -25.02 -16.68
CA ALA A 6 -0.22 -24.28 -15.43
C ALA A 6 0.14 -22.80 -15.68
N ASN A 7 0.95 -22.51 -16.71
CA ASN A 7 1.29 -21.15 -17.11
C ASN A 7 0.14 -20.43 -17.83
N LYS A 8 -0.71 -21.15 -18.58
CA LYS A 8 -1.90 -20.58 -19.24
C LYS A 8 -2.97 -20.08 -18.27
N LYS A 9 -3.06 -20.66 -17.05
CA LYS A 9 -4.06 -20.29 -16.03
C LYS A 9 -3.75 -18.99 -15.26
N ARG A 10 -2.60 -18.34 -15.49
CA ARG A 10 -2.13 -17.15 -14.74
C ARG A 10 -2.24 -15.81 -15.49
N LYS A 11 -2.98 -15.72 -16.59
CA LYS A 11 -3.27 -14.42 -17.21
C LYS A 11 -4.57 -13.84 -16.64
N LEU A 12 -4.43 -12.86 -15.74
CA LEU A 12 -5.49 -11.91 -15.42
C LEU A 12 -5.94 -11.27 -16.74
N ASP A 13 -7.24 -11.17 -16.95
CA ASP A 13 -7.76 -10.59 -18.18
C ASP A 13 -7.49 -9.09 -18.12
N GLN A 14 -6.67 -8.57 -19.04
CA GLN A 14 -6.25 -7.17 -19.08
C GLN A 14 -7.41 -6.22 -19.49
N THR A 15 -8.60 -6.75 -19.79
CA THR A 15 -9.77 -5.96 -20.20
C THR A 15 -10.58 -5.36 -19.04
N ILE A 16 -10.39 -5.83 -17.80
CA ILE A 16 -11.04 -5.25 -16.61
C ILE A 16 -10.10 -4.22 -16.01
N LYS A 17 -10.48 -2.93 -16.06
CA LYS A 17 -9.72 -1.86 -15.39
C LYS A 17 -9.59 -2.15 -13.89
N GLY A 18 -8.37 -2.43 -13.44
CA GLY A 18 -8.00 -2.57 -12.05
C GLY A 18 -7.90 -1.22 -11.33
N PRO A 19 -7.93 -1.22 -9.98
CA PRO A 19 -7.88 0.02 -9.19
C PRO A 19 -6.58 0.81 -9.32
N PHE A 20 -5.53 0.21 -9.92
CA PHE A 20 -4.21 0.83 -10.07
C PHE A 20 -3.83 1.09 -11.53
N ASP A 21 -4.74 0.87 -12.49
CA ASP A 21 -4.40 0.91 -13.92
C ASP A 21 -4.09 2.32 -14.44
N GLN A 22 -4.58 3.33 -13.73
CA GLN A 22 -4.27 4.74 -13.99
C GLN A 22 -2.93 5.20 -13.41
N LEU A 23 -2.23 4.33 -12.67
CA LEU A 23 -0.96 4.64 -12.04
C LEU A 23 0.21 4.15 -12.90
N LYS A 24 1.28 4.94 -13.00
CA LYS A 24 2.52 4.63 -13.69
C LYS A 24 3.43 3.74 -12.82
N ILE A 25 2.95 2.53 -12.53
CA ILE A 25 3.68 1.54 -11.73
C ILE A 25 4.47 0.61 -12.65
N ALA A 26 5.75 0.39 -12.31
CA ALA A 26 6.66 -0.51 -13.02
C ALA A 26 6.16 -1.96 -13.08
N ASP A 27 6.74 -2.74 -13.99
CA ASP A 27 6.47 -4.17 -14.13
C ASP A 27 6.96 -4.96 -12.91
N ASP A 28 6.14 -5.93 -12.46
CA ASP A 28 6.34 -6.72 -11.25
C ASP A 28 6.80 -8.17 -11.54
N GLN A 29 7.36 -8.45 -12.73
CA GLN A 29 7.80 -9.79 -13.11
C GLN A 29 8.88 -10.36 -12.17
N ALA A 30 9.82 -9.55 -11.72
CA ALA A 30 10.84 -9.95 -10.75
C ALA A 30 10.23 -10.51 -9.44
N LEU A 31 9.05 -10.02 -9.03
CA LEU A 31 8.32 -10.57 -7.88
C LEU A 31 7.59 -11.87 -8.22
N LYS A 32 7.02 -11.98 -9.43
CA LYS A 32 6.29 -13.17 -9.90
C LYS A 32 7.20 -14.38 -10.09
N ASP A 33 8.46 -14.16 -10.44
CA ASP A 33 9.45 -15.21 -10.66
C ASP A 33 9.86 -15.90 -9.34
N ILE A 34 9.70 -15.23 -8.19
CA ILE A 34 9.99 -15.82 -6.87
C ILE A 34 8.96 -16.90 -6.50
N GLN A 35 9.39 -18.15 -6.62
CA GLN A 35 8.57 -19.31 -6.22
C GLN A 35 8.69 -19.62 -4.71
N GLN A 36 9.90 -19.54 -4.15
CA GLN A 36 10.20 -20.01 -2.79
C GLN A 36 10.73 -18.91 -1.87
N ARG A 37 10.70 -19.17 -0.57
CA ARG A 37 11.32 -18.28 0.42
C ARG A 37 12.84 -18.40 0.36
N SER A 38 13.52 -17.31 0.67
CA SER A 38 14.97 -17.24 0.75
C SER A 38 15.43 -16.70 2.11
N THR A 39 16.66 -17.01 2.49
CA THR A 39 17.25 -16.57 3.76
C THR A 39 17.79 -15.16 3.62
N CYS A 40 17.40 -14.24 4.51
CA CYS A 40 17.98 -12.90 4.55
C CYS A 40 19.49 -12.97 4.82
N PRO A 41 20.35 -12.35 4.00
CA PRO A 41 21.80 -12.46 4.15
C PRO A 41 22.30 -11.85 5.46
N THR A 42 21.62 -10.82 5.97
CA THR A 42 21.97 -10.11 7.20
C THR A 42 21.50 -10.84 8.46
N CYS A 43 20.18 -11.01 8.65
CA CYS A 43 19.62 -11.54 9.91
C CYS A 43 19.26 -13.02 9.88
N LYS A 44 19.49 -13.72 8.76
CA LYS A 44 19.21 -15.15 8.57
C LYS A 44 17.74 -15.59 8.71
N LYS A 45 16.79 -14.65 8.84
CA LYS A 45 15.35 -14.97 8.79
C LYS A 45 14.95 -15.39 7.37
N THR A 46 14.17 -16.47 7.28
CA THR A 46 13.57 -16.94 6.03
C THR A 46 12.34 -16.10 5.66
N VAL A 47 12.42 -15.38 4.54
CA VAL A 47 11.39 -14.45 4.04
C VAL A 47 11.20 -14.64 2.54
N LYS A 48 10.14 -14.08 1.93
CA LYS A 48 9.89 -14.30 0.48
C LYS A 48 10.46 -13.19 -0.41
N TYR A 49 10.04 -11.95 -0.22
CA TYR A 49 10.35 -10.83 -1.14
C TYR A 49 11.32 -9.82 -0.53
N PHE A 50 11.20 -9.58 0.78
CA PHE A 50 12.03 -8.63 1.52
C PHE A 50 12.06 -9.01 3.00
N CYS A 51 13.10 -8.57 3.69
CA CYS A 51 13.27 -8.77 5.12
C CYS A 51 12.59 -7.66 5.92
N TYR A 52 11.66 -8.03 6.80
CA TYR A 52 10.95 -7.09 7.66
C TYR A 52 11.80 -6.34 8.68
N LYS A 53 12.95 -6.90 9.07
CA LYS A 53 13.87 -6.30 10.05
C LYS A 53 14.98 -5.50 9.39
N CYS A 54 15.58 -6.06 8.34
CA CYS A 54 16.74 -5.46 7.68
C CYS A 54 16.35 -4.48 6.57
N HIS A 55 15.07 -4.44 6.19
CA HIS A 55 14.55 -3.60 5.11
C HIS A 55 15.34 -3.75 3.80
N LYS A 56 15.65 -5.00 3.45
CA LYS A 56 16.36 -5.37 2.21
C LYS A 56 15.52 -6.33 1.40
N VAL A 57 15.60 -6.20 0.07
CA VAL A 57 15.07 -7.20 -0.85
C VAL A 57 15.75 -8.55 -0.61
N VAL A 58 15.02 -9.62 -0.83
CA VAL A 58 15.50 -11.00 -0.62
C VAL A 58 14.97 -11.87 -1.75
N GLY A 59 15.84 -12.69 -2.34
CA GLY A 59 15.50 -13.57 -3.46
C GLY A 59 15.50 -12.89 -4.84
N MET A 60 15.93 -11.63 -4.93
CA MET A 60 16.09 -10.86 -6.17
C MET A 60 17.17 -9.78 -6.01
N GLU A 61 17.65 -9.24 -7.13
CA GLU A 61 18.53 -8.08 -7.16
C GLU A 61 17.77 -6.78 -6.93
N ARG A 62 18.36 -5.81 -6.21
CA ARG A 62 17.67 -4.51 -5.94
C ARG A 62 17.41 -3.71 -7.21
N SER A 63 18.27 -3.85 -8.22
CA SER A 63 18.20 -3.13 -9.50
C SER A 63 17.03 -3.55 -10.38
N THR A 64 16.41 -4.71 -10.12
CA THR A 64 15.22 -5.16 -10.88
C THR A 64 13.92 -4.54 -10.37
N LEU A 65 13.99 -3.71 -9.33
CA LEU A 65 12.83 -3.05 -8.72
C LEU A 65 12.89 -1.53 -8.96
N PRO A 66 11.74 -0.85 -9.05
CA PRO A 66 11.73 0.60 -9.14
C PRO A 66 12.34 1.25 -7.90
N SER A 67 12.79 2.50 -8.07
CA SER A 67 13.20 3.38 -6.98
C SER A 67 12.43 4.69 -7.09
N VAL A 68 12.08 5.26 -5.94
CA VAL A 68 11.43 6.57 -5.86
C VAL A 68 12.31 7.47 -5.00
N LYS A 69 12.57 8.69 -5.50
CA LYS A 69 13.14 9.78 -4.70
C LYS A 69 11.99 10.58 -4.12
N LEU A 70 11.93 10.73 -2.81
CA LEU A 70 10.90 11.54 -2.17
C LEU A 70 11.37 13.01 -2.07
N PRO A 71 10.45 13.97 -2.24
CA PRO A 71 10.76 15.41 -2.20
C PRO A 71 10.99 15.93 -0.78
N VAL A 72 10.60 15.13 0.22
CA VAL A 72 10.66 15.40 1.66
C VAL A 72 10.89 14.06 2.36
N HIS A 73 11.80 14.02 3.33
CA HIS A 73 12.12 12.78 4.05
C HIS A 73 10.92 12.29 4.89
N LEU A 74 10.74 10.97 4.96
CA LEU A 74 9.66 10.30 5.66
C LEU A 74 10.17 9.48 6.85
N ASP A 75 9.74 9.84 8.05
CA ASP A 75 9.89 9.04 9.25
C ASP A 75 8.60 8.25 9.52
N VAL A 76 8.70 6.93 9.54
CA VAL A 76 7.61 6.05 9.98
C VAL A 76 7.84 5.65 11.43
N ILE A 77 6.92 5.99 12.31
CA ILE A 77 6.92 5.52 13.70
C ILE A 77 5.99 4.31 13.80
N LYS A 78 6.58 3.12 13.80
CA LYS A 78 5.87 1.84 13.91
C LYS A 78 5.65 1.46 15.36
N HIS A 79 4.42 1.10 15.72
CA HIS A 79 4.10 0.57 17.04
C HIS A 79 4.82 -0.78 17.28
N HIS A 80 5.51 -0.97 18.41
CA HIS A 80 6.26 -2.21 18.67
C HIS A 80 5.40 -3.50 18.68
N LYS A 81 4.10 -3.39 19.00
CA LYS A 81 3.14 -4.51 18.91
C LYS A 81 2.56 -4.74 17.52
N GLU A 82 2.84 -3.87 16.55
CA GLU A 82 2.38 -4.09 15.18
C GLU A 82 3.19 -5.22 14.55
N LEU A 83 2.49 -6.22 14.02
CA LEU A 83 3.15 -7.39 13.45
C LEU A 83 3.84 -6.99 12.14
N ASP A 84 5.10 -7.38 12.00
CA ASP A 84 5.92 -7.09 10.82
C ASP A 84 5.24 -7.50 9.51
N GLY A 85 4.60 -8.67 9.48
CA GLY A 85 3.88 -9.14 8.30
C GLY A 85 2.58 -8.39 8.02
N LYS A 86 2.13 -7.46 8.87
CA LYS A 86 0.94 -6.60 8.69
C LYS A 86 1.29 -5.17 8.28
N SER A 87 2.46 -4.68 8.67
CA SER A 87 2.95 -3.35 8.28
C SER A 87 3.13 -3.26 6.76
N THR A 88 2.46 -2.28 6.16
CA THR A 88 2.65 -1.93 4.73
C THR A 88 3.66 -0.80 4.55
N ALA A 89 4.04 -0.10 5.62
CA ALA A 89 5.01 0.99 5.56
C ALA A 89 6.39 0.55 5.03
N ILE A 90 6.76 -0.71 5.24
CA ILE A 90 7.98 -1.30 4.68
C ILE A 90 8.05 -1.18 3.14
N HIS A 91 6.92 -1.14 2.44
CA HIS A 91 6.92 -0.93 0.99
C HIS A 91 7.59 0.40 0.62
N ALA A 92 7.30 1.48 1.37
CA ALA A 92 7.94 2.78 1.18
C ALA A 92 9.44 2.68 1.46
N LYS A 93 9.86 2.03 2.56
CA LYS A 93 11.29 1.86 2.89
C LYS A 93 12.07 1.08 1.83
N ILE A 94 11.47 0.08 1.18
CA ILE A 94 12.17 -0.66 0.12
C ILE A 94 12.26 0.19 -1.17
N ILE A 95 11.19 0.89 -1.54
CA ILE A 95 11.10 1.64 -2.80
C ILE A 95 11.87 2.97 -2.74
N ALA A 96 11.87 3.66 -1.59
CA ALA A 96 12.52 4.95 -1.36
C ALA A 96 13.54 4.84 -0.21
N GLN A 97 14.54 3.97 -0.38
CA GLN A 97 15.42 3.52 0.70
C GLN A 97 16.17 4.65 1.42
N ASP A 98 16.56 5.69 0.69
CA ASP A 98 17.36 6.80 1.21
C ASP A 98 16.52 7.93 1.82
N ASP A 99 15.21 7.93 1.56
CA ASP A 99 14.30 9.01 1.97
C ASP A 99 13.25 8.58 3.00
N VAL A 100 13.28 7.32 3.41
CA VAL A 100 12.33 6.77 4.37
C VAL A 100 13.10 6.11 5.49
N ASP A 101 12.77 6.38 6.74
CA ASP A 101 13.23 5.62 7.89
C ASP A 101 12.07 5.04 8.68
N ILE A 102 12.29 3.88 9.32
CA ILE A 102 11.29 3.19 10.13
C ILE A 102 11.85 3.02 11.53
N HIS A 103 11.18 3.66 12.49
CA HIS A 103 11.49 3.67 13.91
C HIS A 103 10.48 2.81 14.66
N THR A 104 10.95 2.05 15.66
CA THR A 104 10.06 1.23 16.49
C THR A 104 9.76 1.95 17.80
N TRP A 105 8.52 2.43 17.96
CA TRP A 105 8.06 3.11 19.17
C TRP A 105 8.24 2.20 20.41
N PRO A 106 8.78 2.69 21.54
CA PRO A 106 8.90 4.10 21.94
C PRO A 106 10.13 4.85 21.44
N GLU A 107 11.04 4.19 20.72
CA GLU A 107 12.22 4.85 20.14
C GLU A 107 11.77 5.71 18.95
N VAL A 108 11.93 7.03 19.08
CA VAL A 108 11.63 8.02 18.05
C VAL A 108 12.85 8.92 17.85
N PRO A 109 13.09 9.45 16.63
CA PRO A 109 14.15 10.41 16.39
C PRO A 109 14.03 11.65 17.28
N ASP A 110 15.16 12.27 17.55
CA ASP A 110 15.16 13.65 18.03
C ASP A 110 14.81 14.57 16.86
N PHE A 111 13.56 15.05 16.84
CA PHE A 111 13.11 16.01 15.85
C PHE A 111 13.55 17.40 16.32
N THR A 112 14.72 17.85 15.87
CA THR A 112 15.33 19.14 16.27
C THR A 112 14.37 20.32 16.06
N ASP A 113 13.67 20.31 14.93
CA ASP A 113 12.76 21.38 14.48
C ASP A 113 11.35 20.79 14.24
N PRO A 114 10.60 20.42 15.30
CA PRO A 114 9.33 19.71 15.15
C PRO A 114 8.26 20.58 14.46
N GLU A 115 8.37 21.91 14.53
CA GLU A 115 7.51 22.85 13.79
C GLU A 115 7.74 22.81 12.26
N ARG A 116 8.91 22.34 11.81
CA ARG A 116 9.23 22.07 10.39
C ARG A 116 8.89 20.63 9.98
N THR A 117 8.23 19.88 10.85
CA THR A 117 7.81 18.50 10.59
C THR A 117 6.29 18.40 10.47
N LEU A 118 5.82 17.78 9.40
CA LEU A 118 4.40 17.45 9.25
C LEU A 118 4.11 16.08 9.87
N LEU A 119 3.02 15.97 10.61
CA LEU A 119 2.50 14.69 11.10
C LEU A 119 1.25 14.31 10.31
N LEU A 120 1.31 13.23 9.53
CA LEU A 120 0.14 12.66 8.87
C LEU A 120 -0.75 11.99 9.90
N PHE A 121 -1.70 12.76 10.45
CA PHE A 121 -2.63 12.28 11.45
C PHE A 121 -3.90 13.15 11.45
N PRO A 122 -5.09 12.55 11.25
CA PRO A 122 -6.32 13.33 11.20
C PRO A 122 -6.64 13.98 12.55
N GLY A 123 -7.27 15.15 12.50
CA GLY A 123 -7.75 15.84 13.69
C GLY A 123 -8.15 17.29 13.40
N PRO A 124 -8.71 18.00 14.39
CA PRO A 124 -9.24 19.35 14.18
C PRO A 124 -8.21 20.38 13.70
N SER A 125 -6.93 20.18 14.00
CA SER A 125 -5.83 21.05 13.57
C SER A 125 -5.14 20.59 12.28
N ALA A 126 -5.60 19.50 11.67
CA ALA A 126 -5.01 18.97 10.44
C ALA A 126 -5.36 19.85 9.24
N LYS A 127 -4.35 20.24 8.46
CA LYS A 127 -4.49 21.04 7.25
C LYS A 127 -4.28 20.17 6.01
N GLN A 128 -4.84 20.59 4.88
CA GLN A 128 -4.46 20.05 3.58
C GLN A 128 -3.14 20.68 3.14
N LEU A 129 -2.37 20.02 2.26
CA LEU A 129 -1.11 20.58 1.75
C LEU A 129 -1.32 21.92 1.03
N THR A 130 -2.47 22.14 0.39
CA THR A 130 -2.83 23.43 -0.22
C THR A 130 -2.80 24.61 0.75
N ASP A 131 -2.95 24.36 2.05
CA ASP A 131 -2.98 25.37 3.12
C ASP A 131 -1.66 25.45 3.90
N ILE A 132 -0.62 24.75 3.45
CA ILE A 132 0.70 24.69 4.10
C ILE A 132 1.75 25.23 3.11
N PRO A 133 2.50 26.29 3.44
CA PRO A 133 3.58 26.77 2.59
C PRO A 133 4.67 25.71 2.42
N ARG A 134 5.17 25.50 1.20
CA ARG A 134 6.14 24.44 0.89
C ARG A 134 7.39 24.54 1.75
N GLU A 135 7.91 25.74 1.93
CA GLU A 135 9.15 26.05 2.64
C GLU A 135 9.04 25.91 4.17
N SER A 136 7.82 25.76 4.70
CA SER A 136 7.59 25.64 6.15
C SER A 136 7.93 24.27 6.71
N PHE A 137 8.25 23.27 5.87
CA PHE A 137 8.57 21.92 6.32
C PHE A 137 9.60 21.23 5.42
N ASP A 138 10.36 20.31 6.01
CA ASP A 138 11.36 19.48 5.33
C ASP A 138 11.37 18.01 5.80
N ARG A 139 10.40 17.66 6.66
CA ARG A 139 10.21 16.30 7.17
C ARG A 139 8.74 15.95 7.32
N ILE A 140 8.41 14.68 7.12
CA ILE A 140 7.08 14.11 7.31
C ILE A 140 7.19 12.92 8.26
N VAL A 141 6.24 12.82 9.20
CA VAL A 141 6.08 11.68 10.10
C VAL A 141 4.75 10.98 9.81
N VAL A 142 4.78 9.66 9.71
CA VAL A 142 3.60 8.79 9.61
C VAL A 142 3.62 7.77 10.73
N ILE A 143 2.45 7.43 11.27
CA ILE A 143 2.33 6.41 12.32
C ILE A 143 1.85 5.10 11.72
N ASP A 144 2.59 4.02 11.98
CA ASP A 144 2.27 2.68 11.49
C ASP A 144 1.74 1.78 12.63
N GLY A 145 0.48 1.38 12.50
CA GLY A 145 -0.23 0.55 13.46
C GLY A 145 -1.74 0.66 13.31
N THR A 146 -2.48 -0.10 14.12
CA THR A 146 -3.94 0.06 14.26
C THR A 146 -4.31 1.46 14.79
N TRP A 147 -5.55 1.91 14.58
CA TRP A 147 -6.02 3.20 15.11
C TRP A 147 -5.83 3.38 16.62
N ILE A 148 -6.00 2.31 17.39
CA ILE A 148 -5.77 2.34 18.85
C ILE A 148 -4.28 2.57 19.14
N GLN A 149 -3.40 1.85 18.45
CA GLN A 149 -1.95 1.99 18.58
C GLN A 149 -1.48 3.39 18.12
N ALA A 150 -2.04 3.90 17.03
CA ALA A 150 -1.68 5.22 16.52
C ALA A 150 -2.04 6.33 17.53
N LYS A 151 -3.23 6.24 18.14
CA LYS A 151 -3.63 7.13 19.25
C LYS A 151 -2.71 6.99 20.47
N GLN A 152 -2.26 5.77 20.80
CA GLN A 152 -1.29 5.55 21.88
C GLN A 152 0.03 6.27 21.59
N ILE A 153 0.57 6.14 20.37
CA ILE A 153 1.80 6.82 19.96
C ILE A 153 1.64 8.34 20.06
N THR A 154 0.58 8.92 19.47
CA THR A 154 0.39 10.38 19.49
C THR A 154 0.21 10.94 20.90
N ASN A 155 -0.46 10.21 21.78
CA ASN A 155 -0.78 10.70 23.13
C ASN A 155 0.45 10.64 24.06
N ASN A 156 1.29 9.61 23.88
CA ASN A 156 2.43 9.32 24.75
C ASN A 156 3.79 9.76 24.19
N THR A 157 3.81 10.46 23.05
CA THR A 157 5.05 10.97 22.44
C THR A 157 4.97 12.50 22.36
N PRO A 158 5.45 13.25 23.37
CA PRO A 158 5.23 14.69 23.50
C PRO A 158 5.67 15.52 22.29
N ILE A 159 6.79 15.16 21.65
CA ILE A 159 7.33 15.90 20.50
C ILE A 159 6.38 15.91 19.30
N LEU A 160 5.58 14.85 19.11
CA LEU A 160 4.59 14.78 18.02
C LEU A 160 3.45 15.80 18.17
N LYS A 161 3.21 16.30 19.39
CA LYS A 161 2.19 17.34 19.64
C LYS A 161 2.62 18.72 19.15
N LYS A 162 3.91 18.93 18.90
CA LYS A 162 4.47 20.18 18.38
C LYS A 162 4.42 20.29 16.85
N MET A 163 4.14 19.18 16.17
CA MET A 163 4.14 19.09 14.70
C MET A 163 2.81 19.61 14.11
N GLN A 164 2.89 20.27 12.95
CA GLN A 164 1.70 20.60 12.17
C GLN A 164 1.09 19.30 11.64
N ARG A 165 -0.19 19.07 11.93
CA ARG A 165 -0.89 17.91 11.39
C ARG A 165 -1.25 18.15 9.93
N VAL A 166 -1.04 17.15 9.09
CA VAL A 166 -1.50 17.14 7.70
C VAL A 166 -2.56 16.04 7.54
N THR A 167 -3.55 16.31 6.70
CA THR A 167 -4.54 15.33 6.25
C THR A 167 -4.53 15.25 4.73
N ILE A 168 -4.98 14.12 4.23
CA ILE A 168 -5.23 13.88 2.81
C ILE A 168 -6.73 13.82 2.55
N ALA A 169 -7.14 13.99 1.29
CA ALA A 169 -8.54 13.84 0.92
C ALA A 169 -9.05 12.41 1.23
N PRO A 170 -10.33 12.22 1.59
CA PRO A 170 -10.88 10.89 1.80
C PRO A 170 -10.72 10.00 0.56
N ARG A 171 -10.25 8.77 0.75
CA ARG A 171 -10.03 7.79 -0.32
C ARG A 171 -10.62 6.46 0.08
N LYS A 172 -11.14 5.72 -0.89
CA LYS A 172 -11.52 4.31 -0.69
C LYS A 172 -10.26 3.45 -0.64
N THR A 173 -10.09 2.66 0.42
CA THR A 173 -8.97 1.72 0.55
C THR A 173 -9.17 0.50 -0.35
N HIS A 174 -8.05 -0.08 -0.81
CA HIS A 174 -8.01 -1.40 -1.44
C HIS A 174 -7.33 -2.45 -0.54
N PHE A 175 -7.37 -2.23 0.78
CA PHE A 175 -6.69 -3.09 1.75
C PHE A 175 -7.44 -4.42 1.93
N TRP A 176 -6.70 -5.52 1.82
CA TRP A 176 -7.24 -6.87 1.74
C TRP A 176 -7.43 -7.57 3.09
N ARG A 177 -7.05 -6.92 4.18
CA ARG A 177 -7.16 -7.50 5.53
C ARG A 177 -8.34 -6.89 6.25
N PHE A 178 -8.97 -7.69 7.09
CA PHE A 178 -10.08 -7.24 7.90
C PHE A 178 -9.65 -6.09 8.81
N GLN A 179 -10.46 -5.04 8.81
CA GLN A 179 -10.36 -3.90 9.70
C GLN A 179 -11.72 -3.68 10.38
N ASN A 180 -11.69 -3.30 11.66
CA ASN A 180 -12.91 -2.95 12.41
C ASN A 180 -13.23 -1.45 12.30
N VAL A 181 -13.04 -0.89 11.10
CA VAL A 181 -13.21 0.52 10.74
C VAL A 181 -13.68 0.59 9.27
N ASP A 182 -14.29 1.70 8.85
CA ASP A 182 -14.87 1.84 7.50
C ASP A 182 -13.85 1.76 6.34
N ASP A 183 -14.34 1.71 5.10
CA ASP A 183 -13.52 1.56 3.89
C ASP A 183 -12.76 2.84 3.48
N GLN A 184 -12.74 3.88 4.31
CA GLN A 184 -11.91 5.08 4.14
C GLN A 184 -10.62 5.00 4.97
N HIS A 185 -10.45 3.95 5.76
CA HIS A 185 -9.28 3.76 6.61
C HIS A 185 -8.14 3.06 5.86
N LEU A 186 -7.37 3.90 5.17
CA LEU A 186 -6.23 3.50 4.35
C LEU A 186 -5.20 2.64 5.09
N ALA A 187 -4.56 1.73 4.36
CA ALA A 187 -3.30 1.14 4.78
C ALA A 187 -2.21 2.21 4.88
N THR A 188 -1.21 2.00 5.73
CA THR A 188 -0.11 2.97 5.92
C THR A 188 0.56 3.37 4.59
N ILE A 189 0.80 2.42 3.69
CA ILE A 189 1.38 2.72 2.37
C ILE A 189 0.45 3.54 1.46
N GLU A 190 -0.86 3.33 1.54
CA GLU A 190 -1.82 4.14 0.77
C GLU A 190 -1.81 5.57 1.28
N ALA A 191 -1.81 5.76 2.60
CA ALA A 191 -1.74 7.08 3.22
C ALA A 191 -0.44 7.82 2.85
N ILE A 192 0.71 7.13 2.88
CA ILE A 192 2.00 7.64 2.40
C ILE A 192 1.91 8.05 0.93
N TYR A 193 1.43 7.15 0.06
CA TYR A 193 1.33 7.40 -1.38
C TYR A 193 0.44 8.61 -1.69
N TYR A 194 -0.77 8.68 -1.11
CA TYR A 194 -1.66 9.80 -1.36
C TYR A 194 -1.12 11.13 -0.85
N LEU A 195 -0.38 11.13 0.27
CA LEU A 195 0.28 12.35 0.74
C LEU A 195 1.34 12.84 -0.25
N TYR A 196 2.20 11.96 -0.77
CA TYR A 196 3.21 12.35 -1.76
C TYR A 196 2.61 12.68 -3.13
N ARG A 197 1.52 12.01 -3.52
CA ARG A 197 0.76 12.38 -4.71
C ARG A 197 0.19 13.79 -4.58
N GLU A 198 -0.50 14.09 -3.48
CA GLU A 198 -1.07 15.42 -3.22
C GLU A 198 0.04 16.48 -3.10
N PHE A 199 1.22 16.11 -2.58
CA PHE A 199 2.41 16.96 -2.62
C PHE A 199 2.82 17.28 -4.05
N GLY A 200 2.91 16.27 -4.93
CA GLY A 200 3.25 16.46 -6.34
C GLY A 200 2.21 17.31 -7.08
N GLU A 201 0.92 17.12 -6.77
CA GLU A 201 -0.19 17.92 -7.30
C GLU A 201 -0.15 19.38 -6.79
N THR A 202 0.30 19.61 -5.56
CA THR A 202 0.28 20.94 -4.92
C THR A 202 1.52 21.78 -5.22
N TYR A 203 2.71 21.18 -5.12
CA TYR A 203 3.99 21.92 -5.16
C TYR A 203 4.85 21.62 -6.39
N GLU A 204 4.51 20.59 -7.17
CA GLU A 204 5.29 20.13 -8.32
C GLU A 204 4.43 19.97 -9.59
N ALA A 205 3.32 20.71 -9.66
CA ALA A 205 2.37 20.60 -10.76
C ALA A 205 3.03 20.94 -12.12
N PRO A 206 2.67 20.23 -13.21
CA PRO A 206 1.70 19.14 -13.26
C PRO A 206 2.25 17.81 -12.70
N TYR A 207 1.39 17.06 -11.99
CA TYR A 207 1.77 15.74 -11.48
C TYR A 207 1.93 14.73 -12.62
N ASP A 208 3.08 14.06 -12.66
CA ASP A 208 3.50 13.17 -13.74
C ASP A 208 3.51 11.68 -13.37
N GLY A 209 3.10 11.32 -12.15
CA GLY A 209 3.12 9.94 -11.66
C GLY A 209 4.44 9.50 -11.01
N LYS A 210 5.40 10.41 -10.77
CA LYS A 210 6.72 10.08 -10.20
C LYS A 210 6.70 9.33 -8.86
N TYR A 211 5.59 9.39 -8.10
CA TYR A 211 5.43 8.70 -6.82
C TYR A 211 4.62 7.40 -6.90
N ASP A 212 4.08 7.06 -8.07
CA ASP A 212 3.18 5.91 -8.25
C ASP A 212 3.85 4.58 -7.88
N ASN A 213 5.16 4.47 -8.08
CA ASN A 213 5.93 3.28 -7.71
C ASN A 213 5.98 3.00 -6.19
N LEU A 214 5.59 3.94 -5.32
CA LEU A 214 5.34 3.63 -3.90
C LEU A 214 4.29 2.52 -3.74
N MET A 215 3.36 2.41 -4.69
CA MET A 215 2.31 1.40 -4.72
C MET A 215 2.74 0.08 -5.37
N PHE A 216 4.01 -0.07 -5.79
CA PHE A 216 4.53 -1.25 -6.50
C PHE A 216 4.22 -2.57 -5.79
N TYR A 217 4.69 -2.72 -4.54
CA TYR A 217 4.41 -3.92 -3.74
C TYR A 217 2.94 -4.07 -3.40
N TYR A 218 2.24 -2.95 -3.18
CA TYR A 218 0.83 -2.97 -2.83
C TYR A 218 -0.04 -3.54 -3.96
N LYS A 219 0.18 -3.05 -5.20
CA LYS A 219 -0.44 -3.58 -6.43
C LYS A 219 -0.11 -5.06 -6.61
N PHE A 220 1.15 -5.46 -6.45
CA PHE A 220 1.56 -6.85 -6.56
C PHE A 220 0.81 -7.76 -5.57
N PHE A 221 0.78 -7.39 -4.28
CA PHE A 221 0.08 -8.18 -3.27
C PHE A 221 -1.43 -8.19 -3.47
N TYR A 222 -2.03 -7.07 -3.87
CA TYR A 222 -3.42 -7.00 -4.27
C TYR A 222 -3.72 -8.02 -5.37
N ASN A 223 -2.96 -8.00 -6.47
CA ASN A 223 -3.15 -8.91 -7.60
C ASN A 223 -2.92 -10.39 -7.23
N LEU A 224 -1.92 -10.66 -6.38
CA LEU A 224 -1.66 -12.00 -5.86
C LEU A 224 -2.86 -12.55 -5.09
N ILE A 225 -3.49 -11.73 -4.26
CA ILE A 225 -4.65 -12.11 -3.46
C ILE A 225 -5.87 -12.32 -4.35
N GLN A 226 -6.15 -11.39 -5.27
CA GLN A 226 -7.24 -11.53 -6.26
C GLN A 226 -7.10 -12.86 -7.02
N SER A 227 -5.90 -13.13 -7.56
CA SER A 227 -5.62 -14.35 -8.32
C SER A 227 -5.77 -15.62 -7.48
N THR A 228 -5.34 -15.58 -6.21
CA THR A 228 -5.44 -16.72 -5.29
C THR A 228 -6.90 -17.11 -5.03
N TYR A 229 -7.76 -16.13 -4.72
CA TYR A 229 -9.18 -16.40 -4.47
C TYR A 229 -9.96 -16.74 -5.74
N GLN A 230 -9.62 -16.15 -6.89
CA GLN A 230 -10.22 -16.53 -8.17
C GLN A 230 -9.89 -17.99 -8.56
N ALA A 231 -8.66 -18.46 -8.27
CA ALA A 231 -8.24 -19.83 -8.56
C ALA A 231 -8.83 -20.85 -7.57
N GLN A 232 -9.04 -20.45 -6.32
CA GLN A 232 -9.60 -21.29 -5.26
C GLN A 232 -11.08 -20.96 -5.05
N LYS A 233 -11.96 -21.40 -5.97
CA LYS A 233 -13.41 -21.12 -5.89
C LYS A 233 -14.09 -21.57 -4.57
N SER A 234 -13.47 -22.49 -3.81
CA SER A 234 -13.94 -22.93 -2.49
C SER A 234 -13.43 -22.08 -1.31
N ALA A 235 -12.41 -21.25 -1.51
CA ALA A 235 -11.87 -20.37 -0.48
C ALA A 235 -12.86 -19.23 -0.21
N LYS A 236 -13.45 -19.21 0.99
CA LYS A 236 -14.33 -18.12 1.41
C LYS A 236 -13.49 -16.94 1.87
N PHE A 237 -13.63 -15.81 1.20
CA PHE A 237 -13.15 -14.54 1.75
C PHE A 237 -13.95 -14.23 3.02
N SER A 238 -13.26 -13.85 4.10
CA SER A 238 -13.91 -13.70 5.41
C SER A 238 -15.07 -12.70 5.33
N HIS A 239 -16.27 -13.15 5.73
CA HIS A 239 -17.50 -12.34 5.79
C HIS A 239 -17.37 -11.10 6.69
N ARG A 240 -16.36 -11.06 7.56
CA ARG A 240 -16.09 -9.91 8.42
C ARG A 240 -15.54 -8.71 7.63
N HIS A 241 -15.02 -8.91 6.42
CA HIS A 241 -14.58 -7.78 5.60
C HIS A 241 -15.75 -6.88 5.21
N GLN A 242 -15.57 -5.59 5.41
CA GLN A 242 -16.60 -4.60 5.09
C GLN A 242 -16.79 -4.43 3.58
N GLN A 243 -15.72 -4.59 2.80
CA GLN A 243 -15.77 -4.61 1.35
C GLN A 243 -16.27 -5.96 0.83
N LYS A 244 -17.60 -6.09 0.75
CA LYS A 244 -18.28 -7.32 0.29
C LYS A 244 -17.91 -7.70 -1.16
N ASP A 245 -17.50 -6.73 -1.97
CA ASP A 245 -17.09 -6.90 -3.37
C ASP A 245 -15.57 -6.80 -3.58
N TYR A 246 -14.76 -6.99 -2.52
CA TYR A 246 -13.30 -6.87 -2.59
C TYR A 246 -12.68 -7.82 -3.63
N ILE A 247 -13.05 -9.10 -3.58
CA ILE A 247 -12.61 -10.09 -4.58
C ILE A 247 -13.42 -9.89 -5.86
N LYS A 248 -12.72 -9.55 -6.94
CA LYS A 248 -13.31 -9.34 -8.26
C LYS A 248 -13.40 -10.68 -8.98
N TYR A 249 -14.49 -11.41 -8.82
CA TYR A 249 -14.72 -12.65 -9.58
C TYR A 249 -15.07 -12.33 -11.04
N ARG A 250 -14.59 -13.15 -11.97
CA ARG A 250 -15.06 -13.10 -13.36
C ARG A 250 -16.55 -13.45 -13.37
N GLN A 251 -17.37 -12.60 -13.98
CA GLN A 251 -18.73 -12.96 -14.33
C GLN A 251 -18.65 -13.91 -15.52
N ASP A 252 -18.59 -15.22 -15.26
CA ASP A 252 -18.75 -16.21 -16.33
C ASP A 252 -20.18 -16.07 -16.91
N GLY A 253 -20.31 -15.48 -18.10
CA GLY A 253 -21.37 -15.76 -19.07
C GLY A 253 -22.83 -15.51 -18.68
N LYS A 254 -23.19 -14.47 -17.92
CA LYS A 254 -24.62 -14.14 -17.68
C LYS A 254 -25.34 -13.43 -18.84
N LYS A 255 -24.73 -13.31 -20.03
CA LYS A 255 -25.31 -12.62 -21.19
C LYS A 255 -25.80 -13.50 -22.34
N GLU A 256 -25.66 -14.83 -22.27
CA GLU A 256 -26.14 -15.72 -23.35
C GLU A 256 -27.47 -16.43 -23.05
N LYS A 257 -27.94 -16.49 -21.80
CA LYS A 257 -29.24 -17.12 -21.49
C LYS A 257 -30.46 -16.25 -21.77
N ASP A 258 -30.32 -14.92 -21.77
CA ASP A 258 -31.47 -14.03 -22.01
C ASP A 258 -31.75 -13.78 -23.51
N LYS A 259 -30.89 -14.27 -24.42
CA LYS A 259 -31.13 -14.17 -25.88
C LYS A 259 -31.75 -15.43 -26.49
N GLU A 260 -31.65 -16.57 -25.84
CA GLU A 260 -32.22 -17.83 -26.34
C GLU A 260 -33.68 -18.05 -25.90
N GLU A 261 -34.14 -17.37 -24.84
CA GLU A 261 -35.53 -17.45 -24.37
C GLU A 261 -36.51 -16.54 -25.11
N ASN A 262 -36.01 -15.58 -25.91
CA ASN A 262 -36.84 -14.62 -26.66
C ASN A 262 -36.90 -14.91 -28.18
N SER A 263 -36.45 -16.08 -28.62
CA SER A 263 -36.49 -16.51 -30.03
C SER A 263 -37.28 -17.81 -30.25
N LYS A 264 -38.26 -18.12 -29.39
CA LYS A 264 -39.27 -19.13 -29.74
C LYS A 264 -40.38 -18.48 -30.57
N PRO A 265 -40.62 -18.94 -31.81
CA PRO A 265 -41.74 -18.44 -32.61
C PRO A 265 -43.05 -18.94 -32.02
N THR A 266 -43.97 -18.01 -31.77
CA THR A 266 -45.38 -18.31 -31.56
C THR A 266 -45.95 -18.94 -32.83
N SER A 267 -46.29 -20.22 -32.72
CA SER A 267 -47.18 -20.95 -33.63
C SER A 267 -48.63 -20.52 -33.43
#